data_AF-A0A1V9YLE5-F1
#
_entry.id   AF-A0A1V9YLE5-F1
#
_cell.length_a   1.000
_cell.length_b   1.000
_cell.length_c   1.000
_cell.angle_alpha   90.00
_cell.angle_beta   90.00
_cell.angle_gamma   90.00
#
_symmetry.space_group_name_H-M   'P 1'
#
loop_
_entity.id
_entity.type
_entity.pdbx_description
1 polymer ?
#
loop_
_entity_poly.entity_id
_entity_poly.type
_entity_poly.pdbx_seq_one_letter_code
_entity_poly.pdbx_strand_id
1 'polypeptide(L)'
;MAEEYRQRLDNNVEKLIENYKGLITSSKVKERTQTSRQALQSAVYATSMVQASEALLKLVAELKLSLTLNDFEGINQKVNGTCEGLKEKCDDVDISLGHLATDIASALFELEGHYYQSRWRSADMLPLTLEDDDMKDII
;
A
#
# COMPACT_ATOMS: atom_id res chain seq x y z
N MET A 1 -24.15 7.31 6.34
CA MET A 1 -23.37 6.46 7.27
C MET A 1 -23.54 6.87 8.73
N ALA A 2 -23.00 8.01 9.19
CA ALA A 2 -23.11 8.38 10.62
C ALA A 2 -24.57 8.52 11.11
N GLU A 3 -25.43 9.18 10.34
CA GLU A 3 -26.84 9.37 10.70
C GLU A 3 -27.65 8.06 10.66
N GLU A 4 -27.30 7.15 9.74
CA GLU A 4 -27.93 5.83 9.64
C GLU A 4 -27.55 4.93 10.83
N TYR A 5 -26.29 4.97 11.26
CA TYR A 5 -25.84 4.27 12.47
C TYR A 5 -26.51 4.83 13.72
N ARG A 6 -26.68 6.15 13.80
CA ARG A 6 -27.38 6.82 14.90
C ARG A 6 -28.86 6.41 14.96
N GLN A 7 -29.54 6.44 13.81
CA GLN A 7 -30.92 5.99 13.72
C GLN A 7 -31.07 4.51 14.10
N ARG A 8 -30.17 3.63 13.66
CA ARG A 8 -30.17 2.21 14.05
C ARG A 8 -29.91 2.03 15.54
N LEU A 9 -29.01 2.81 16.14
CA LEU A 9 -28.76 2.80 17.58
C LEU A 9 -30.04 3.17 18.34
N ASP A 10 -30.61 4.33 18.03
CA ASP A 10 -31.79 4.87 18.70
C ASP A 10 -32.96 3.88 18.62
N ASN A 11 -33.24 3.34 17.43
CA ASN A 11 -34.30 2.35 17.21
C ASN A 11 -34.10 1.07 18.04
N ASN A 12 -32.87 0.55 18.15
CA ASN A 12 -32.62 -0.68 18.90
C ASN A 12 -32.64 -0.43 20.42
N VAL A 13 -32.17 0.72 20.90
CA VAL A 13 -32.27 1.12 22.30
C VAL A 13 -33.74 1.30 22.71
N GLU A 14 -34.54 1.96 21.88
CA GLU A 14 -35.97 2.12 22.12
C GLU A 14 -36.69 0.78 22.21
N LYS A 15 -36.41 -0.15 21.28
CA LYS A 15 -36.92 -1.53 21.34
C LYS A 15 -36.53 -2.25 22.63
N LEU A 16 -35.29 -2.10 23.12
CA LEU A 16 -34.90 -2.70 24.40
C LEU A 16 -35.75 -2.17 25.55
N ILE A 17 -35.92 -0.86 25.62
CA ILE A 17 -36.68 -0.19 26.68
C ILE A 17 -38.16 -0.60 26.62
N GLU A 18 -38.78 -0.60 25.46
CA GLU A 18 -40.18 -0.98 25.29
C GLU A 18 -40.44 -2.44 25.63
N ASN A 19 -39.61 -3.37 25.14
CA ASN A 19 -39.75 -4.78 25.46
C ASN A 19 -39.52 -5.06 26.95
N TYR A 20 -38.57 -4.38 27.59
CA TYR A 20 -38.35 -4.49 29.02
C TYR A 20 -39.55 -3.95 29.83
N LYS A 21 -40.10 -2.79 29.46
CA LYS A 21 -41.35 -2.27 30.05
C LYS A 21 -42.51 -3.26 29.88
N GLY A 22 -42.59 -3.92 28.72
CA GLY A 22 -43.54 -5.00 28.43
C GLY A 22 -43.41 -6.18 29.39
N LEU A 23 -42.18 -6.67 29.61
CA LEU A 23 -41.88 -7.75 30.58
C LEU A 23 -42.30 -7.38 32.00
N ILE A 24 -41.93 -6.20 32.48
CA ILE A 24 -42.28 -5.71 33.82
C ILE A 24 -43.79 -5.55 33.99
N THR A 25 -44.50 -5.19 32.91
CA THR A 25 -45.96 -5.06 32.96
C THR A 25 -46.64 -6.43 32.94
N SER A 26 -46.13 -7.38 32.16
CA SER A 26 -46.64 -8.75 32.06
C SER A 26 -46.40 -9.57 33.33
N SER A 27 -45.32 -9.28 34.08
CA SER A 27 -45.02 -9.96 35.34
C SER A 27 -45.92 -9.52 36.51
N LYS A 28 -46.64 -8.40 36.39
CA LYS A 28 -47.63 -7.97 37.40
C LYS A 28 -48.87 -8.87 37.31
N VAL A 29 -48.94 -9.86 38.20
CA VAL A 29 -50.06 -10.81 38.31
C VAL A 29 -51.35 -10.07 38.66
N LYS A 30 -52.30 -10.00 37.73
CA LYS A 30 -53.62 -9.38 37.94
C LYS A 30 -54.78 -10.40 38.05
N GLU A 31 -54.66 -11.60 37.47
CA GLU A 31 -55.76 -12.59 37.45
C GLU A 31 -55.22 -14.03 37.32
N ARG A 32 -55.77 -14.99 38.08
CA ARG A 32 -55.27 -16.40 38.14
C ARG A 32 -55.51 -17.22 36.87
N THR A 33 -56.35 -16.74 35.95
CA THR A 33 -56.92 -17.55 34.86
C THR A 33 -56.31 -17.28 33.48
N GLN A 34 -55.24 -16.48 33.36
CA GLN A 34 -54.66 -16.13 32.06
C GLN A 34 -53.16 -16.46 31.90
N THR A 35 -52.77 -17.69 32.22
CA THR A 35 -51.36 -18.08 32.36
C THR A 35 -50.62 -18.30 31.02
N SER A 36 -51.24 -18.95 30.02
CA SER A 36 -50.53 -19.35 28.79
C SER A 36 -50.28 -18.18 27.82
N ARG A 37 -51.27 -17.32 27.61
CA ARG A 37 -51.14 -16.15 26.71
C ARG A 37 -50.11 -15.14 27.23
N GLN A 38 -50.12 -14.88 28.54
CA GLN A 38 -49.12 -13.99 29.17
C GLN A 38 -47.71 -14.59 29.12
N ALA A 39 -47.56 -15.90 29.33
CA ALA A 39 -46.27 -16.57 29.20
C ALA A 39 -45.71 -16.43 27.77
N LEU A 40 -46.54 -16.62 26.75
CA LEU A 40 -46.14 -16.47 25.35
C LEU A 40 -45.78 -15.02 25.01
N GLN A 41 -46.54 -14.05 25.50
CA GLN A 41 -46.25 -12.63 25.32
C GLN A 41 -44.94 -12.21 26.00
N SER A 42 -44.68 -12.69 27.23
CA SER A 42 -43.41 -12.45 27.92
C SER A 42 -42.23 -13.09 27.17
N ALA A 43 -42.42 -14.28 26.61
CA ALA A 43 -41.38 -14.91 25.78
C ALA A 43 -41.08 -14.06 24.53
N VAL A 44 -42.10 -13.52 23.86
CA VAL A 44 -41.92 -12.61 22.71
C VAL A 44 -41.12 -11.37 23.12
N TYR A 45 -41.48 -10.71 24.24
CA TYR A 45 -40.72 -9.55 24.72
C TYR A 45 -39.25 -9.89 25.01
N ALA A 46 -38.98 -11.03 25.66
CA ALA A 46 -37.62 -11.48 25.94
C ALA A 46 -36.83 -11.74 24.66
N THR A 47 -37.41 -12.47 23.70
CA THR A 47 -36.77 -12.76 22.41
C THR A 47 -36.50 -11.50 21.61
N SER A 48 -37.47 -10.58 21.50
CA SER A 48 -37.28 -9.31 20.79
C SER A 48 -36.22 -8.42 21.45
N MET A 49 -36.08 -8.47 22.77
CA MET A 49 -35.02 -7.78 23.50
C MET A 49 -33.62 -8.37 23.18
N VAL A 50 -33.51 -9.70 23.11
CA VAL A 50 -32.25 -10.37 22.69
C VAL A 50 -31.89 -9.98 21.26
N GLN A 51 -32.86 -10.00 20.34
CA GLN A 51 -32.63 -9.60 18.94
C GLN A 51 -32.16 -8.15 18.80
N ALA A 52 -32.74 -7.22 19.57
CA ALA A 52 -32.28 -5.82 19.59
C ALA A 52 -30.85 -5.70 20.15
N SER A 53 -30.51 -6.51 21.16
CA SER A 53 -29.16 -6.55 21.74
C SER A 53 -28.13 -7.08 20.73
N GLU A 54 -28.46 -8.15 20.00
CA GLU A 54 -27.63 -8.69 18.93
C GLU A 54 -27.44 -7.68 17.79
N ALA A 55 -28.50 -6.96 17.40
CA ALA A 55 -28.43 -5.91 16.40
C ALA A 55 -27.48 -4.77 16.81
N LEU A 56 -27.45 -4.40 18.09
CA LEU A 56 -26.49 -3.42 18.63
C LEU A 56 -25.05 -3.96 18.59
N LEU A 57 -24.82 -5.22 18.95
CA LEU A 57 -23.50 -5.83 18.84
C LEU A 57 -22.99 -5.83 17.40
N LYS A 58 -23.87 -6.15 16.44
CA LYS A 58 -23.56 -6.10 15.01
C LYS A 58 -23.23 -4.67 14.57
N LEU A 59 -23.99 -3.68 15.01
CA LEU A 59 -23.72 -2.26 14.74
C LEU A 59 -22.33 -1.84 15.26
N VAL A 60 -21.94 -2.28 16.47
CA VAL A 60 -20.60 -2.02 17.02
C VAL A 60 -19.51 -2.67 16.18
N ALA A 61 -19.72 -3.90 15.70
CA ALA A 61 -18.76 -4.58 14.82
C ALA A 61 -18.60 -3.84 13.47
N GLU A 62 -19.69 -3.37 12.88
CA GLU A 62 -19.68 -2.57 11.65
C GLU A 62 -18.94 -1.24 11.83
N LEU A 63 -19.12 -0.55 12.96
CA LEU A 63 -18.40 0.68 13.28
C LEU A 63 -16.90 0.45 13.46
N LYS A 64 -16.51 -0.64 14.13
CA LYS A 64 -15.09 -1.01 14.25
C LYS A 64 -14.48 -1.28 12.88
N LEU A 65 -15.18 -2.02 12.03
CA LEU A 65 -14.72 -2.33 10.68
C LEU A 65 -14.55 -1.07 9.84
N SER A 66 -15.51 -0.13 9.89
CA SER A 66 -15.43 1.10 9.11
C SER A 66 -14.24 1.97 9.50
N LEU A 67 -13.93 2.06 10.81
CA LEU A 67 -12.75 2.77 11.29
C LEU A 67 -11.45 2.10 10.84
N THR A 68 -11.37 0.77 10.91
CA THR A 68 -10.19 0.03 10.44
C THR A 68 -9.98 0.18 8.93
N LEU A 69 -11.06 0.16 8.14
CA LEU A 69 -10.98 0.29 6.68
C LEU A 69 -10.65 1.72 6.23
N ASN A 70 -11.12 2.74 6.96
CA ASN A 70 -10.86 4.13 6.60
C ASN A 70 -9.38 4.51 6.70
N ASP A 71 -8.60 3.79 7.50
CA ASP A 71 -7.14 4.00 7.61
C ASP A 71 -6.38 3.49 6.36
N PHE A 72 -6.94 2.53 5.61
CA PHE A 72 -6.28 1.98 4.42
C PHE A 72 -6.13 3.00 3.29
N GLU A 73 -7.05 3.94 3.13
CA GLU A 73 -6.97 4.94 2.07
C GLU A 73 -5.79 5.91 2.32
N GLY A 74 -5.61 6.35 3.57
CA GLY A 74 -4.48 7.17 3.97
C GLY A 74 -3.14 6.41 3.91
N ILE A 75 -3.13 5.15 4.35
CA ILE A 75 -1.96 4.27 4.23
C ILE A 75 -1.60 4.08 2.75
N ASN A 76 -2.57 3.84 1.86
CA ASN A 76 -2.33 3.67 0.43
C ASN A 76 -1.78 4.95 -0.21
N GLN A 77 -2.30 6.13 0.12
CA GLN A 77 -1.71 7.38 -0.36
C GLN A 77 -0.25 7.53 0.08
N LYS A 78 0.06 7.19 1.32
CA LYS A 78 1.44 7.24 1.85
C LYS A 78 2.36 6.23 1.15
N VAL A 79 1.86 5.01 0.90
CA VAL A 79 2.58 3.96 0.15
C VAL A 79 2.84 4.42 -1.29
N ASN A 80 1.82 4.94 -1.98
CA ASN A 80 1.96 5.44 -3.35
C ASN A 80 2.96 6.59 -3.44
N GLY A 81 2.86 7.59 -2.56
CA GLY A 81 3.82 8.70 -2.55
C GLY A 81 5.25 8.25 -2.24
N THR A 82 5.41 7.25 -1.38
CA THR A 82 6.74 6.65 -1.12
C THR A 82 7.26 5.89 -2.35
N CYS A 83 6.39 5.15 -3.04
CA CYS A 83 6.74 4.42 -4.25
C CYS A 83 7.16 5.36 -5.38
N GLU A 84 6.40 6.44 -5.60
CA GLU A 84 6.71 7.49 -6.57
C GLU A 84 8.05 8.16 -6.24
N GLY A 85 8.28 8.56 -4.99
CA GLY A 85 9.55 9.17 -4.59
C GLY A 85 10.75 8.23 -4.63
N LEU A 86 10.56 6.92 -4.46
CA LEU A 86 11.61 5.94 -4.70
C LEU A 86 11.91 5.77 -6.19
N LYS A 87 10.87 5.79 -7.02
CA LYS A 87 11.01 5.68 -8.47
C LYS A 87 11.76 6.87 -9.05
N GLU A 88 11.42 8.09 -8.63
CA GLU A 88 12.15 9.31 -9.01
C GLU A 88 13.64 9.21 -8.66
N LYS A 89 13.98 8.73 -7.46
CA LYS A 89 15.38 8.51 -7.07
C LYS A 89 16.09 7.45 -7.91
N CYS A 90 15.39 6.38 -8.29
CA CYS A 90 15.97 5.39 -9.20
C CYS A 90 16.26 6.02 -10.57
N ASP A 91 15.30 6.78 -11.12
CA ASP A 91 15.45 7.45 -12.40
C ASP A 91 16.64 8.45 -12.37
N ASP A 92 16.81 9.21 -11.29
CA ASP A 92 17.95 10.11 -11.09
C ASP A 92 19.30 9.38 -11.06
N VAL A 93 19.36 8.23 -10.37
CA VAL A 93 20.55 7.40 -10.29
C VAL A 93 20.87 6.79 -11.66
N ASP A 94 19.88 6.32 -12.39
CA ASP A 94 20.06 5.75 -13.73
C ASP A 94 20.57 6.80 -14.73
N ILE A 95 20.04 8.02 -14.68
CA ILE A 95 20.55 9.15 -15.47
C ILE A 95 22.01 9.45 -15.11
N SER A 96 22.32 9.53 -13.81
CA SER A 96 23.68 9.80 -13.33
C SER A 96 24.67 8.71 -13.76
N LEU A 97 24.23 7.44 -13.72
CA LEU A 97 25.01 6.31 -14.19
C LEU A 97 25.26 6.36 -15.70
N GLY A 98 24.25 6.74 -16.48
CA GLY A 98 24.37 6.92 -17.94
C GLY A 98 25.36 8.03 -18.33
N HIS A 99 25.34 9.16 -17.60
CA HIS A 99 26.32 10.22 -17.80
C HIS A 99 27.74 9.74 -17.46
N LEU A 100 27.94 9.11 -16.30
CA LEU A 100 29.24 8.59 -15.90
C LEU A 100 29.79 7.57 -16.90
N ALA A 101 28.94 6.67 -17.41
CA ALA A 101 29.34 5.70 -18.42
C ALA A 101 29.81 6.39 -19.72
N THR A 102 29.14 7.47 -20.11
CA THR A 102 29.53 8.28 -21.27
C THR A 102 30.87 8.98 -21.06
N ASP A 103 31.07 9.58 -19.88
CA ASP A 103 32.32 10.26 -19.53
C ASP A 103 33.50 9.28 -19.53
N ILE A 104 33.32 8.08 -18.96
CA ILE A 104 34.33 7.02 -18.97
C ILE A 104 34.63 6.57 -20.41
N ALA A 105 33.61 6.37 -21.24
CA ALA A 105 33.80 5.98 -22.63
C ALA A 105 34.59 7.04 -23.41
N SER A 106 34.30 8.33 -23.20
CA SER A 106 35.06 9.43 -23.80
C SER A 106 36.51 9.45 -23.35
N ALA A 107 36.76 9.33 -22.05
CA ALA A 107 38.12 9.29 -21.50
C ALA A 107 38.93 8.10 -22.02
N LEU A 108 38.31 6.93 -22.16
CA LEU A 108 38.94 5.75 -22.74
C LEU A 108 39.27 5.95 -24.21
N PHE A 109 38.37 6.55 -24.99
CA PHE A 109 38.60 6.85 -26.40
C PHE A 109 39.76 7.83 -26.60
N GLU A 110 39.82 8.89 -25.79
CA GLU A 110 40.93 9.85 -25.79
C GLU A 110 42.26 9.17 -25.43
N LEU A 111 42.25 8.33 -24.38
CA LEU A 111 43.42 7.58 -23.94
C LEU A 111 43.92 6.60 -25.02
N GLU A 112 43.00 5.90 -25.68
CA GLU A 112 43.31 5.02 -26.81
C GLU A 112 43.93 5.80 -27.97
N GLY A 113 43.37 6.96 -28.31
CA GLY A 113 43.93 7.87 -29.32
C GLY A 113 45.36 8.30 -28.98
N HIS A 114 45.61 8.73 -27.75
CA HIS A 114 46.96 9.08 -27.28
C HIS A 114 47.93 7.90 -27.31
N TYR A 115 47.46 6.70 -26.96
CA TYR A 115 48.28 5.49 -27.02
C TYR A 115 48.73 5.18 -28.46
N TYR A 116 47.82 5.24 -29.45
CA TYR A 116 48.19 4.99 -30.85
C TYR A 116 49.04 6.09 -31.48
N GLN A 117 48.92 7.34 -31.02
CA GLN A 117 49.77 8.46 -31.43
C GLN A 117 51.13 8.49 -30.71
N SER A 118 51.33 7.61 -29.73
CA SER A 118 52.55 7.57 -28.94
C SER A 118 53.73 7.06 -29.77
N ARG A 119 54.88 7.72 -29.61
CA ARG A 119 56.16 7.35 -30.27
C ARG A 119 56.55 5.88 -30.06
N TRP A 120 56.11 5.28 -28.95
CA TRP A 120 56.38 3.88 -28.63
C TRP A 120 55.64 2.89 -29.55
N ARG A 121 54.52 3.30 -30.17
CA ARG A 121 53.80 2.49 -31.17
C ARG A 121 54.12 2.89 -32.60
N SER A 122 54.39 4.17 -32.86
CA SER A 122 54.79 4.64 -34.20
C SER A 122 56.19 4.17 -34.60
N ALA A 123 57.07 3.88 -33.63
CA ALA A 123 58.41 3.34 -33.90
C ALA A 123 58.41 1.85 -34.32
N ASP A 124 57.41 1.06 -33.89
CA ASP A 124 57.24 -0.35 -34.28
C ASP A 124 56.67 -0.52 -35.71
N MET A 125 56.26 0.57 -36.37
CA MET A 125 55.61 0.55 -37.69
C MET A 125 56.44 1.20 -38.80
N LEU A 126 57.73 1.47 -38.60
CA LEU A 126 58.64 1.76 -39.70
C LEU A 126 59.10 0.43 -40.32
N PRO A 127 58.76 0.14 -41.59
CA PRO A 127 59.38 -0.99 -42.27
C PRO A 127 60.88 -0.71 -42.38
N LEU A 128 61.68 -1.71 -42.04
CA LEU A 128 63.08 -1.82 -42.47
C LEU A 128 63.11 -1.82 -44.01
N THR A 129 63.02 -0.64 -44.64
CA THR A 129 63.48 -0.47 -46.00
C THR A 129 65.00 -0.40 -45.91
N LEU A 130 65.64 -1.55 -46.10
CA LEU A 130 67.03 -1.61 -46.53
C LEU A 130 67.11 -0.79 -47.82
N GLU A 131 67.70 0.40 -47.73
CA GLU A 131 68.02 1.19 -48.92
C GLU A 131 69.12 0.44 -49.69
N ASP A 132 68.77 0.01 -50.90
CA ASP A 132 69.63 -0.69 -51.87
C ASP A 132 70.77 0.20 -52.46
N ASP A 133 71.22 1.24 -51.77
CA ASP A 133 72.20 2.21 -52.33
C ASP A 133 73.64 2.10 -51.79
N ASP A 134 73.92 1.22 -50.82
CA ASP A 134 75.29 1.00 -50.30
C ASP A 134 76.08 -0.10 -51.05
N MET A 135 75.69 -0.43 -52.30
CA MET A 135 76.48 -1.31 -53.19
C MET A 135 77.08 -0.54 -54.38
N LYS A 136 77.69 0.62 -54.13
CA LYS A 136 78.56 1.30 -55.12
C LYS A 136 79.90 1.84 -54.63
N ASP A 137 80.18 1.83 -53.33
CA ASP A 137 81.44 2.38 -52.79
C ASP A 137 82.31 1.38 -52.00
N ILE A 138 82.40 0.12 -52.45
CA ILE A 138 83.55 -0.74 -52.13
C ILE A 138 84.07 -1.40 -53.41
N ILE A 139 85.10 -0.75 -53.95
CA ILE A 139 86.20 -1.34 -54.72
C ILE A 139 86.88 -2.42 -53.88
#